data_AF-A0A327TZM4-F1
#
_entry.id   AF-A0A327TZM4-F1
#
_cell.length_a   1.000
_cell.length_b   1.000
_cell.length_c   1.000
_cell.angle_alpha   90.00
_cell.angle_beta   90.00
_cell.angle_gamma   90.00
#
_symmetry.space_group_name_H-M   'P 1'
#
loop_
_entity.id
_entity.type
_entity.pdbx_description
1 polymer ?
#
loop_
_entity_poly.entity_id
_entity_poly.type
_entity_poly.pdbx_seq_one_letter_code
_entity_poly.pdbx_strand_id
1 'polypeptide(L)'
;MVIANLAEVIAVYRARAALEPSHVAERAGISIAQYLALEQGTAWPGTEAVEAIIEALQIPHSHRVRLTAAGAPLDIYLQRMLHRYDIPALIVDGAWRTVEANTFARVLLPDSARPGWNLMRWILLDTDARRRLANWDDVAQGFSGALHAAITAAPRSPELLAIRDDAAKLGLSPRPASRDCPDGQVLVWRTDSGAYPISACMVTIPSGRPDLQQIIFVPRSTHSVPVLMATPTIPALWYGPLLTDLLSCGLCGLLLTGGGQPTTYSCATGCVPELPAGQLELRIAQQVLARAFSTEGCRELGLAQEILLADGLELDLNVPVSPQHALNQWQHSMNDTQRRGILTTTLRSATVHRSLHHDGVDLTYNWLERI
;
A
#
# COMPACT_ATOMS: atom_id res chain seq x y z
N MET A 1 7.88 4.34 -24.71
CA MET A 1 8.21 3.02 -25.31
C MET A 1 7.20 2.03 -24.77
N VAL A 2 6.24 1.65 -25.61
CA VAL A 2 5.04 0.88 -25.26
C VAL A 2 5.40 -0.61 -25.16
N ILE A 3 5.08 -1.27 -24.05
CA ILE A 3 5.35 -2.69 -23.76
C ILE A 3 4.09 -3.54 -24.08
N ALA A 4 3.83 -3.77 -25.36
CA ALA A 4 2.73 -4.63 -25.79
C ALA A 4 3.04 -6.11 -25.46
N ASN A 5 2.01 -6.91 -25.17
CA ASN A 5 2.15 -8.35 -24.95
C ASN A 5 2.58 -9.05 -26.27
N LEU A 6 3.14 -10.27 -26.21
CA LEU A 6 3.67 -10.97 -27.39
C LEU A 6 2.64 -11.06 -28.53
N ALA A 7 1.41 -11.46 -28.20
CA ALA A 7 0.31 -11.60 -29.15
C ALA A 7 0.00 -10.27 -29.87
N GLU A 8 -0.07 -9.17 -29.13
CA GLU A 8 -0.30 -7.83 -29.66
C GLU A 8 0.85 -7.37 -30.55
N VAL A 9 2.10 -7.63 -30.17
CA VAL A 9 3.26 -7.27 -30.99
C VAL A 9 3.27 -8.07 -32.28
N ILE A 10 3.04 -9.38 -32.21
CA ILE A 10 2.93 -10.24 -33.39
C ILE A 10 1.81 -9.76 -34.31
N ALA A 11 0.62 -9.49 -33.77
CA ALA A 11 -0.53 -9.00 -34.53
C ALA A 11 -0.24 -7.64 -35.19
N VAL A 12 0.42 -6.71 -34.48
CA VAL A 12 0.80 -5.40 -35.01
C VAL A 12 1.81 -5.52 -36.14
N TYR A 13 2.85 -6.33 -35.97
CA TYR A 13 3.89 -6.50 -37.00
C TYR A 13 3.36 -7.26 -38.22
N ARG A 14 2.51 -8.28 -38.03
CA ARG A 14 1.82 -8.94 -39.14
C ARG A 14 0.93 -7.96 -39.90
N ALA A 15 0.10 -7.19 -39.20
CA ALA A 15 -0.78 -6.21 -39.82
C ALA A 15 0.01 -5.13 -40.59
N ARG A 16 1.13 -4.66 -40.03
CA ARG A 16 2.02 -3.68 -40.69
C ARG A 16 2.69 -4.26 -41.94
N ALA A 17 3.03 -5.54 -41.93
CA ALA A 17 3.62 -6.24 -43.06
C ALA A 17 2.56 -6.72 -44.09
N ALA A 18 1.27 -6.53 -43.81
CA ALA A 18 0.15 -7.02 -44.63
C ALA A 18 0.25 -8.53 -44.97
N LEU A 19 0.74 -9.33 -44.01
CA LEU A 19 0.91 -10.77 -44.19
C LEU A 19 -0.32 -11.55 -43.70
N GLU A 20 -0.68 -12.60 -44.43
CA GLU A 20 -1.65 -13.58 -43.96
C GLU A 20 -1.04 -14.48 -42.87
N PRO A 21 -1.81 -14.92 -41.86
CA PRO A 21 -1.34 -15.82 -40.80
C PRO A 21 -0.67 -17.10 -41.34
N SER A 22 -1.20 -17.66 -42.43
CA SER A 22 -0.63 -18.83 -43.11
C SER A 22 0.79 -18.58 -43.61
N HIS A 23 1.05 -17.39 -44.15
CA HIS A 23 2.35 -17.03 -44.71
C HIS A 23 3.40 -16.80 -43.63
N VAL A 24 3.00 -16.25 -42.48
CA VAL A 24 3.89 -16.12 -41.32
C VAL A 24 4.24 -17.50 -40.76
N ALA A 25 3.25 -18.38 -40.63
CA ALA A 25 3.46 -19.75 -40.14
C ALA A 25 4.41 -20.55 -41.05
N GLU A 26 4.23 -20.45 -42.38
CA GLU A 26 5.12 -21.07 -43.37
C GLU A 26 6.55 -20.55 -43.24
N ARG A 27 6.74 -19.22 -43.17
CA ARG A 27 8.07 -18.61 -43.02
C ARG A 27 8.75 -18.94 -41.70
N ALA A 28 7.98 -19.16 -40.64
CA ALA A 28 8.47 -19.55 -39.33
C ALA A 28 8.63 -21.08 -39.18
N GLY A 29 8.24 -21.88 -40.18
CA GLY A 29 8.34 -23.34 -40.13
C GLY A 29 7.43 -23.99 -39.08
N ILE A 30 6.30 -23.38 -38.74
CA ILE A 30 5.33 -23.88 -37.75
C ILE A 30 3.95 -24.10 -38.37
N SER A 31 3.09 -24.84 -37.68
CA SER A 31 1.71 -24.99 -38.15
C SER A 31 0.91 -23.69 -38.00
N ILE A 32 -0.04 -23.45 -38.90
CA ILE A 32 -0.94 -22.29 -38.82
C ILE A 32 -1.77 -22.28 -37.52
N ALA A 33 -2.13 -23.47 -37.01
CA ALA A 33 -2.84 -23.60 -35.74
C ALA A 33 -1.99 -23.12 -34.55
N GLN A 34 -0.70 -23.46 -34.52
CA GLN A 34 0.24 -22.96 -33.50
C GLN A 34 0.44 -21.45 -33.59
N TYR A 35 0.54 -20.92 -34.82
CA TYR A 35 0.65 -19.47 -35.02
C TYR A 35 -0.59 -18.73 -34.51
N LEU A 36 -1.79 -19.18 -34.90
CA LEU A 36 -3.05 -18.56 -34.47
C LEU A 36 -3.25 -18.65 -32.96
N ALA A 37 -2.88 -19.78 -32.35
CA ALA A 37 -2.95 -19.93 -30.90
C ALA A 37 -2.03 -18.93 -30.17
N LEU A 38 -0.82 -18.68 -30.71
CA LEU A 38 0.10 -17.66 -30.20
C LEU A 38 -0.42 -16.23 -30.44
N GLU A 39 -0.88 -15.92 -31.65
CA GLU A 39 -1.41 -14.59 -32.01
C GLU A 39 -2.67 -14.24 -31.17
N GLN A 40 -3.45 -15.25 -30.77
CA GLN A 40 -4.60 -15.09 -29.86
C GLN A 40 -4.21 -15.13 -28.37
N GLY A 41 -2.95 -15.43 -28.05
CA GLY A 41 -2.46 -15.54 -26.67
C GLY A 41 -3.00 -16.76 -25.91
N THR A 42 -3.44 -17.80 -26.62
CA THR A 42 -4.09 -18.99 -26.04
C THR A 42 -3.13 -20.16 -25.78
N ALA A 43 -1.98 -20.20 -26.46
CA ALA A 43 -0.97 -21.23 -26.23
C ALA A 43 0.45 -20.73 -26.56
N TRP A 44 1.44 -21.28 -25.84
CA TRP A 44 2.86 -21.04 -26.09
C TRP A 44 3.44 -22.14 -26.99
N PRO A 45 3.98 -21.81 -28.19
CA PRO A 45 4.51 -22.80 -29.12
C PRO A 45 5.96 -23.21 -28.84
N GLY A 46 6.61 -22.61 -27.83
CA GLY A 46 8.02 -22.83 -27.51
C GLY A 46 8.92 -21.67 -27.95
N THR A 47 10.10 -21.55 -27.34
CA THR A 47 11.02 -20.42 -27.56
C THR A 47 11.56 -20.37 -28.99
N GLU A 48 11.95 -21.51 -29.55
CA GLU A 48 12.45 -21.60 -30.94
C GLU A 48 11.38 -21.17 -31.96
N ALA A 49 10.13 -21.59 -31.75
CA ALA A 49 9.00 -21.19 -32.59
C ALA A 49 8.75 -19.67 -32.51
N VAL A 50 8.86 -19.09 -31.32
CA VAL A 50 8.71 -17.64 -31.13
C VAL A 50 9.85 -16.88 -31.80
N GLU A 51 11.10 -17.34 -31.70
CA GLU A 51 12.24 -16.76 -32.41
C GLU A 51 12.06 -16.83 -33.94
N ALA A 52 11.59 -17.96 -34.47
CA ALA A 52 11.30 -18.11 -35.89
C ALA A 52 10.20 -17.15 -36.37
N ILE A 53 9.15 -16.92 -35.56
CA ILE A 53 8.10 -15.93 -35.87
C ILE A 53 8.65 -14.49 -35.81
N ILE A 54 9.47 -14.17 -34.82
CA ILE A 54 10.12 -12.87 -34.68
C ILE A 54 10.99 -12.56 -35.90
N GLU A 55 11.73 -13.55 -36.40
CA GLU A 55 12.51 -13.44 -37.64
C GLU A 55 11.62 -13.32 -38.88
N ALA A 56 10.56 -14.14 -38.99
CA ALA A 56 9.61 -14.09 -40.09
C ALA A 56 8.93 -12.72 -40.22
N LEU A 57 8.57 -12.10 -39.10
CA LEU A 57 7.96 -10.77 -39.04
C LEU A 57 8.98 -9.62 -39.02
N GLN A 58 10.28 -9.92 -39.10
CA GLN A 58 11.38 -8.95 -39.07
C GLN A 58 11.28 -7.98 -37.90
N ILE A 59 10.94 -8.49 -36.72
CA ILE A 59 10.77 -7.65 -35.53
C ILE A 59 12.16 -7.16 -35.07
N PRO A 60 12.34 -5.85 -34.83
CA PRO A 60 13.62 -5.26 -34.44
C PRO A 60 14.22 -5.87 -33.16
N HIS A 61 15.55 -5.92 -33.11
CA HIS A 61 16.34 -6.48 -31.99
C HIS A 61 15.97 -5.90 -30.62
N SER A 62 15.55 -4.63 -30.55
CA SER A 62 15.13 -3.97 -29.32
C SER A 62 13.84 -4.55 -28.69
N HIS A 63 13.05 -5.32 -29.44
CA HIS A 63 11.82 -5.97 -28.96
C HIS A 63 12.03 -7.48 -28.70
N ARG A 64 12.97 -8.10 -29.43
CA ARG A 64 13.83 -9.27 -29.12
C ARG A 64 13.55 -10.02 -27.82
N VAL A 65 14.36 -9.68 -26.83
CA VAL A 65 14.52 -10.33 -25.52
C VAL A 65 13.22 -10.40 -24.72
N ARG A 66 12.29 -9.45 -24.95
CA ARG A 66 11.02 -9.41 -24.23
C ARG A 66 9.98 -10.35 -24.83
N LEU A 67 10.01 -10.52 -26.15
CA LEU A 67 9.04 -11.34 -26.88
C LEU A 67 9.32 -12.83 -26.72
N THR A 68 10.59 -13.24 -26.67
CA THR A 68 10.96 -14.64 -26.45
C THR A 68 10.60 -15.17 -25.06
N ALA A 69 10.40 -14.31 -24.07
CA ALA A 69 10.01 -14.68 -22.71
C ALA A 69 8.49 -14.60 -22.45
N ALA A 70 7.78 -13.73 -23.18
CA ALA A 70 6.40 -13.32 -22.87
C ALA A 70 5.33 -14.38 -23.13
N GLY A 71 4.92 -15.11 -22.10
CA GLY A 71 3.93 -16.19 -22.20
C GLY A 71 4.55 -17.59 -22.20
N ALA A 72 5.87 -17.69 -22.07
CA ALA A 72 6.55 -18.95 -21.83
C ALA A 72 6.07 -19.57 -20.51
N PRO A 73 5.92 -20.92 -20.43
CA PRO A 73 5.71 -21.61 -19.17
C PRO A 73 6.69 -21.14 -18.11
N LEU A 74 6.25 -21.10 -16.86
CA LEU A 74 7.13 -20.73 -15.76
C LEU A 74 8.26 -21.76 -15.65
N ASP A 75 9.51 -21.29 -15.62
CA ASP A 75 10.65 -22.17 -15.43
C ASP A 75 10.59 -22.81 -14.03
N ILE A 76 10.96 -24.10 -13.94
CA ILE A 76 10.96 -24.87 -12.71
C ILE A 76 11.86 -24.23 -11.63
N TYR A 77 12.92 -23.53 -12.03
CA TYR A 77 13.78 -22.80 -11.09
C TYR A 77 13.03 -21.62 -10.45
N LEU A 78 12.33 -20.81 -11.25
CA LEU A 78 11.57 -19.67 -10.76
C LEU A 78 10.38 -20.12 -9.89
N GLN A 79 9.71 -21.21 -10.27
CA GLN A 79 8.69 -21.84 -9.45
C GLN A 79 9.26 -22.30 -8.10
N ARG A 80 10.38 -23.04 -8.10
CA ARG A 80 11.04 -23.49 -6.86
C ARG A 80 11.50 -22.33 -5.98
N MET A 81 12.02 -21.25 -6.57
CA MET A 81 12.39 -20.04 -5.83
C MET A 81 11.18 -19.39 -5.17
N LEU A 82 10.06 -19.27 -5.88
CA LEU A 82 8.82 -18.71 -5.32
C LEU A 82 8.32 -19.53 -4.11
N HIS A 83 8.37 -20.85 -4.21
CA HIS A 83 7.94 -21.75 -3.14
C HIS A 83 8.93 -21.86 -1.97
N ARG A 84 10.13 -21.28 -2.08
CA ARG A 84 11.13 -21.23 -1.00
C ARG A 84 10.92 -20.06 -0.04
N TYR A 85 10.08 -19.09 -0.40
CA TYR A 85 9.70 -18.01 0.52
C TYR A 85 8.79 -18.54 1.63
N ASP A 86 9.17 -18.28 2.88
CA ASP A 86 8.35 -18.55 4.08
C ASP A 86 7.32 -17.42 4.35
N ILE A 87 7.02 -16.63 3.32
CA ILE A 87 6.12 -15.48 3.35
C ILE A 87 5.26 -15.47 2.08
N PRO A 88 4.09 -14.81 2.08
CA PRO A 88 3.20 -14.78 0.91
C PRO A 88 3.91 -14.17 -0.31
N ALA A 89 4.03 -14.96 -1.38
CA ALA A 89 4.63 -14.52 -2.63
C ALA A 89 3.87 -15.11 -3.84
N LEU A 90 3.73 -14.29 -4.88
CA LEU A 90 3.10 -14.69 -6.14
C LEU A 90 3.81 -14.05 -7.33
N ILE A 91 3.56 -14.61 -8.51
CA ILE A 91 4.05 -14.13 -9.79
C ILE A 91 2.84 -13.71 -10.61
N VAL A 92 2.89 -12.51 -11.19
CA VAL A 92 1.88 -12.01 -12.12
C VAL A 92 2.45 -11.73 -13.50
N ASP A 93 1.58 -11.78 -14.51
CA ASP A 93 1.90 -11.33 -15.88
C ASP A 93 1.82 -9.80 -16.01
N GLY A 94 2.14 -9.27 -17.20
CA GLY A 94 2.02 -7.84 -17.50
C GLY A 94 0.60 -7.26 -17.39
N ALA A 95 -0.44 -8.11 -17.36
CA ALA A 95 -1.83 -7.71 -17.10
C ALA A 95 -2.25 -7.88 -15.63
N TRP A 96 -1.31 -8.24 -14.74
CA TRP A 96 -1.52 -8.51 -13.31
C TRP A 96 -2.34 -9.76 -13.00
N ARG A 97 -2.42 -10.70 -13.95
CA ARG A 97 -3.01 -12.03 -13.70
C ARG A 97 -2.03 -12.91 -12.98
N THR A 98 -2.50 -13.67 -12.00
CA THR A 98 -1.63 -14.59 -11.27
C THR A 98 -1.22 -15.77 -12.16
N VAL A 99 0.09 -15.94 -12.29
CA VAL A 99 0.73 -17.05 -13.00
C VAL A 99 1.05 -18.18 -12.03
N GLU A 100 1.54 -17.86 -10.84
CA GLU A 100 1.82 -18.83 -9.77
C GLU A 100 1.76 -18.14 -8.40
N ALA A 101 1.36 -18.86 -7.36
CA ALA A 101 1.31 -18.38 -5.99
C ALA A 101 1.83 -19.46 -5.04
N ASN A 102 2.70 -19.08 -4.10
CA ASN A 102 3.16 -20.01 -3.08
C ASN A 102 2.05 -20.33 -2.05
N THR A 103 2.31 -21.30 -1.18
CA THR A 103 1.33 -21.78 -0.20
C THR A 103 0.85 -20.66 0.72
N PHE A 104 1.74 -19.76 1.15
CA PHE A 104 1.39 -18.63 2.02
C PHE A 104 0.53 -17.58 1.31
N ALA A 105 0.80 -17.30 0.03
CA ALA A 105 -0.03 -16.43 -0.79
C ALA A 105 -1.43 -17.00 -0.98
N ARG A 106 -1.56 -18.32 -1.16
CA ARG A 106 -2.88 -18.97 -1.27
C ARG A 106 -3.66 -18.97 0.04
N VAL A 107 -2.98 -18.92 1.20
CA VAL A 107 -3.67 -18.73 2.48
C VAL A 107 -4.15 -17.29 2.62
N LEU A 108 -3.30 -16.32 2.28
CA LEU A 108 -3.63 -14.89 2.37
C LEU A 108 -4.71 -14.46 1.36
N LEU A 109 -4.59 -14.96 0.12
CA LEU A 109 -5.40 -14.66 -1.05
C LEU A 109 -5.89 -15.99 -1.66
N PRO A 110 -6.94 -16.63 -1.11
CA PRO A 110 -7.41 -17.94 -1.56
C PRO A 110 -7.71 -18.05 -3.05
N ASP A 111 -8.17 -16.96 -3.65
CA ASP A 111 -8.54 -16.93 -5.06
C ASP A 111 -7.34 -16.75 -6.00
N SER A 112 -6.13 -16.49 -5.47
CA SER A 112 -4.92 -16.33 -6.29
C SER A 112 -4.51 -17.59 -7.04
N ALA A 113 -4.99 -18.76 -6.62
CA ALA A 113 -4.77 -20.02 -7.33
C ALA A 113 -5.76 -20.25 -8.48
N ARG A 114 -6.80 -19.43 -8.62
CA ARG A 114 -7.80 -19.59 -9.69
C ARG A 114 -7.22 -19.11 -11.03
N PRO A 115 -7.35 -19.89 -12.10
CA PRO A 115 -6.94 -19.45 -13.44
C PRO A 115 -7.58 -18.12 -13.82
N GLY A 116 -6.76 -17.16 -14.27
CA GLY A 116 -7.24 -15.83 -14.68
C GLY A 116 -7.58 -14.88 -13.52
N TRP A 117 -7.31 -15.25 -12.26
CA TRP A 117 -7.46 -14.30 -11.15
C TRP A 117 -6.47 -13.15 -11.30
N ASN A 118 -6.98 -11.92 -11.16
CA ASN A 118 -6.23 -10.70 -11.41
C ASN A 118 -6.10 -9.89 -10.12
N LEU A 119 -4.86 -9.68 -9.66
CA LEU A 119 -4.57 -8.98 -8.40
C LEU A 119 -5.00 -7.51 -8.47
N MET A 120 -4.76 -6.85 -9.60
CA MET A 120 -5.16 -5.45 -9.83
C MET A 120 -6.67 -5.30 -9.74
N ARG A 121 -7.41 -6.22 -10.35
CA ARG A 121 -8.87 -6.26 -10.28
C ARG A 121 -9.36 -6.46 -8.85
N TRP A 122 -8.76 -7.40 -8.11
CA TRP A 122 -9.13 -7.66 -6.72
C TRP A 122 -8.91 -6.42 -5.84
N ILE A 123 -7.73 -5.79 -5.90
CA ILE A 123 -7.41 -4.63 -5.07
C ILE A 123 -8.32 -3.43 -5.38
N LEU A 124 -8.54 -3.11 -6.66
CA LEU A 124 -9.24 -1.89 -7.05
C LEU A 124 -10.77 -2.02 -7.00
N LEU A 125 -11.29 -3.19 -7.38
CA LEU A 125 -12.73 -3.35 -7.68
C LEU A 125 -13.44 -4.30 -6.72
N ASP A 126 -12.74 -5.23 -6.07
CA ASP A 126 -13.39 -6.22 -5.20
C ASP A 126 -13.69 -5.65 -3.81
N THR A 127 -14.93 -5.83 -3.36
CA THR A 127 -15.37 -5.48 -2.01
C THR A 127 -14.62 -6.25 -0.91
N ASP A 128 -14.11 -7.45 -1.21
CA ASP A 128 -13.30 -8.24 -0.29
C ASP A 128 -11.96 -7.56 0.01
N ALA A 129 -11.31 -6.93 -0.99
CA ALA A 129 -10.08 -6.17 -0.74
C ALA A 129 -10.32 -4.99 0.20
N ARG A 130 -11.43 -4.24 0.03
CA ARG A 130 -11.84 -3.16 0.95
C ARG A 130 -12.09 -3.66 2.37
N ARG A 131 -12.62 -4.88 2.50
CA ARG A 131 -12.90 -5.51 3.79
C ARG A 131 -11.64 -6.06 4.45
N ARG A 132 -10.61 -6.44 3.68
CA ARG A 132 -9.36 -7.02 4.19
C ARG A 132 -8.24 -6.01 4.34
N LEU A 133 -8.30 -4.85 3.69
CA LEU A 133 -7.28 -3.82 3.77
C LEU A 133 -7.78 -2.63 4.60
N ALA A 134 -7.11 -2.33 5.70
CA ALA A 134 -7.45 -1.20 6.57
C ALA A 134 -7.13 0.14 5.90
N ASN A 135 -6.00 0.21 5.18
CA ASN A 135 -5.55 1.37 4.42
C ASN A 135 -5.90 1.25 2.92
N TRP A 136 -7.08 0.73 2.61
CA TRP A 136 -7.48 0.45 1.22
C TRP A 136 -7.38 1.67 0.31
N ASP A 137 -7.77 2.87 0.76
CA ASP A 137 -7.71 4.07 -0.08
C ASP A 137 -6.28 4.38 -0.54
N ASP A 138 -5.29 4.24 0.36
CA ASP A 138 -3.87 4.44 0.03
C ASP A 138 -3.36 3.35 -0.92
N VAL A 139 -3.73 2.10 -0.66
CA VAL A 139 -3.36 0.95 -1.50
C VAL A 139 -3.97 1.09 -2.91
N ALA A 140 -5.24 1.46 -3.00
CA ALA A 140 -5.95 1.65 -4.27
C ALA A 140 -5.34 2.80 -5.08
N GLN A 141 -4.88 3.87 -4.43
CA GLN A 141 -4.19 4.97 -5.12
C GLN A 141 -2.82 4.54 -5.67
N GLY A 142 -2.05 3.75 -4.93
CA GLY A 142 -0.78 3.18 -5.41
C GLY A 142 -0.98 2.23 -6.59
N PHE A 143 -1.95 1.31 -6.46
CA PHE A 143 -2.29 0.36 -7.53
C PHE A 143 -2.91 1.06 -8.76
N SER A 144 -3.57 2.20 -8.60
CA SER A 144 -4.01 3.02 -9.74
C SER A 144 -2.82 3.55 -10.57
N GLY A 145 -1.69 3.86 -9.92
CA GLY A 145 -0.44 4.21 -10.60
C GLY A 145 0.19 3.01 -11.33
N ALA A 146 0.18 1.84 -10.69
CA ALA A 146 0.62 0.59 -11.33
C ALA A 146 -0.26 0.19 -12.52
N LEU A 147 -1.58 0.42 -12.44
CA LEU A 147 -2.51 0.24 -13.55
C LEU A 147 -2.18 1.20 -14.70
N HIS A 148 -1.90 2.47 -14.41
CA HIS A 148 -1.47 3.42 -15.44
C HIS A 148 -0.17 2.97 -16.13
N ALA A 149 0.81 2.48 -15.37
CA ALA A 149 2.03 1.91 -15.92
C ALA A 149 1.75 0.67 -16.79
N ALA A 150 0.87 -0.23 -16.34
CA ALA A 150 0.46 -1.42 -17.08
C ALA A 150 -0.30 -1.08 -18.39
N ILE A 151 -1.14 -0.04 -18.39
CA ILE A 151 -1.81 0.45 -19.60
C ILE A 151 -0.82 1.14 -20.53
N THR A 152 0.14 1.89 -19.99
CA THR A 152 1.21 2.51 -20.79
C THR A 152 2.10 1.45 -21.44
N ALA A 153 2.32 0.35 -20.72
CA ALA A 153 2.91 -0.87 -21.22
C ALA A 153 2.03 -1.45 -22.34
N ALA A 154 0.81 -1.89 -22.07
CA ALA A 154 -0.08 -2.52 -23.04
C ALA A 154 -1.37 -1.70 -23.31
N PRO A 155 -1.34 -0.64 -24.16
CA PRO A 155 -2.45 0.30 -24.36
C PRO A 155 -3.70 -0.31 -24.98
N ARG A 156 -3.57 -1.50 -25.59
CA ARG A 156 -4.65 -2.19 -26.29
C ARG A 156 -5.23 -3.35 -25.48
N SER A 157 -4.74 -3.59 -24.27
CA SER A 157 -5.26 -4.65 -23.41
C SER A 157 -6.71 -4.33 -23.00
N PRO A 158 -7.71 -5.09 -23.48
CA PRO A 158 -9.11 -4.80 -23.19
C PRO A 158 -9.43 -4.96 -21.70
N GLU A 159 -8.74 -5.87 -21.02
CA GLU A 159 -8.91 -6.11 -19.59
C GLU A 159 -8.40 -4.92 -18.74
N LEU A 160 -7.21 -4.41 -19.04
CA LEU A 160 -6.67 -3.27 -18.29
C LEU A 160 -7.48 -1.99 -18.52
N LEU A 161 -7.98 -1.80 -19.75
CA LEU A 161 -8.89 -0.70 -20.07
C LEU A 161 -10.22 -0.84 -19.33
N ALA A 162 -10.78 -2.05 -19.24
CA ALA A 162 -11.99 -2.31 -18.47
C ALA A 162 -11.79 -2.04 -16.97
N ILE A 163 -10.66 -2.47 -16.39
CA ILE A 163 -10.33 -2.18 -14.99
C ILE A 163 -10.21 -0.68 -14.74
N ARG A 164 -9.58 0.07 -15.66
CA ARG A 164 -9.50 1.53 -15.58
C ARG A 164 -10.88 2.18 -15.57
N ASP A 165 -11.74 1.76 -16.49
CA ASP A 165 -13.06 2.36 -16.64
C ASP A 165 -13.96 2.05 -15.43
N ASP A 166 -13.85 0.85 -14.87
CA ASP A 166 -14.54 0.48 -13.64
C ASP A 166 -13.97 1.18 -12.40
N ALA A 167 -12.64 1.34 -12.31
CA ALA A 167 -11.99 2.09 -11.23
C ALA A 167 -12.38 3.58 -11.25
N ALA A 168 -12.50 4.18 -12.45
CA ALA A 168 -12.95 5.55 -12.62
C ALA A 168 -14.38 5.78 -12.07
N LYS A 169 -15.29 4.80 -12.23
CA LYS A 169 -16.63 4.85 -11.63
C LYS A 169 -16.61 4.87 -10.10
N LEU A 170 -15.53 4.37 -9.49
CA LEU A 170 -15.31 4.38 -8.05
C LEU A 170 -14.55 5.63 -7.56
N GLY A 171 -14.30 6.60 -8.44
CA GLY A 171 -13.57 7.83 -8.12
C GLY A 171 -12.04 7.67 -8.10
N LEU A 172 -11.52 6.50 -8.45
CA LEU A 172 -10.08 6.25 -8.55
C LEU A 172 -9.59 6.79 -9.89
N SER A 173 -8.76 7.83 -9.85
CA SER A 173 -8.14 8.37 -11.06
C SER A 173 -6.72 7.82 -11.21
N PRO A 174 -6.38 7.17 -12.34
CA PRO A 174 -5.01 6.74 -12.62
C PRO A 174 -4.14 7.99 -12.70
N ARG A 175 -3.32 8.21 -11.66
CA ARG A 175 -2.25 9.20 -11.70
C ARG A 175 -0.96 8.48 -12.08
N PRO A 176 -0.04 9.11 -12.83
CA PRO A 176 1.29 8.56 -12.98
C PRO A 176 1.86 8.27 -11.59
N ALA A 177 2.47 7.09 -11.41
CA ALA A 177 3.12 6.74 -10.16
C ALA A 177 4.05 7.90 -9.78
N SER A 178 3.87 8.41 -8.56
CA SER A 178 4.78 9.42 -8.03
C SER A 178 6.21 8.88 -8.13
N ARG A 179 7.17 9.70 -8.57
CA ARG A 179 8.61 9.37 -8.45
C ARG A 179 9.02 9.10 -6.99
N ASP A 180 8.17 9.50 -6.03
CA ASP A 180 8.37 9.40 -4.59
C ASP A 180 7.71 8.17 -3.96
N CYS A 181 7.43 7.10 -4.71
CA CYS A 181 7.09 5.80 -4.13
C CYS A 181 8.23 4.81 -4.41
N PRO A 182 9.39 4.99 -3.75
CA PRO A 182 10.47 4.03 -3.83
C PRO A 182 10.02 2.81 -3.02
N ASP A 183 10.00 1.66 -3.69
CA ASP A 183 9.93 0.33 -3.07
C ASP A 183 8.78 0.04 -2.10
N GLY A 184 7.62 -0.21 -2.73
CA GLY A 184 6.61 -1.13 -2.22
C GLY A 184 5.44 -0.49 -1.48
N GLN A 185 4.23 -0.92 -1.83
CA GLN A 185 3.01 -0.45 -1.16
C GLN A 185 2.92 -1.09 0.22
N VAL A 186 2.71 -0.29 1.27
CA VAL A 186 2.38 -0.83 2.60
C VAL A 186 0.91 -1.27 2.60
N LEU A 187 0.66 -2.52 2.95
CA LEU A 187 -0.67 -3.11 3.13
C LEU A 187 -0.89 -3.36 4.63
N VAL A 188 -2.00 -2.87 5.15
CA VAL A 188 -2.42 -3.12 6.53
C VAL A 188 -3.61 -4.06 6.48
N TRP A 189 -3.41 -5.33 6.85
CA TRP A 189 -4.43 -6.35 6.75
C TRP A 189 -5.36 -6.34 7.97
N ARG A 190 -6.67 -6.35 7.75
CA ARG A 190 -7.68 -6.57 8.78
C ARG A 190 -7.71 -8.07 9.11
N THR A 191 -7.65 -8.39 10.40
CA THR A 191 -7.88 -9.76 10.90
C THR A 191 -9.09 -9.77 11.83
N ASP A 192 -9.79 -10.90 11.89
CA ASP A 192 -10.91 -11.10 12.81
C ASP A 192 -10.46 -11.06 14.29
N SER A 193 -9.16 -11.17 14.53
CA SER A 193 -8.48 -11.23 15.82
C SER A 193 -7.82 -9.90 16.27
N GLY A 194 -7.98 -8.80 15.53
CA GLY A 194 -7.60 -7.45 15.98
C GLY A 194 -6.11 -7.05 15.85
N ALA A 195 -5.19 -7.98 15.55
CA ALA A 195 -3.83 -7.62 15.16
C ALA A 195 -3.77 -7.37 13.65
N TYR A 196 -3.25 -6.22 13.22
CA TYR A 196 -3.05 -5.91 11.80
C TYR A 196 -1.66 -6.38 11.36
N PRO A 197 -1.50 -7.49 10.62
CA PRO A 197 -0.24 -7.72 9.94
C PRO A 197 -0.02 -6.59 8.95
N ILE A 198 1.11 -5.90 9.09
CA ILE A 198 1.57 -4.93 8.12
C ILE A 198 2.47 -5.69 7.16
N SER A 199 2.25 -5.55 5.86
CA SER A 199 3.13 -6.12 4.85
C SER A 199 3.60 -5.03 3.90
N ALA A 200 4.89 -5.02 3.60
CA ALA A 200 5.38 -4.31 2.42
C ALA A 200 5.15 -5.19 1.19
N CYS A 201 4.43 -4.68 0.19
CA CYS A 201 4.27 -5.31 -1.11
C CYS A 201 5.42 -4.88 -2.00
N MET A 202 6.45 -5.72 -2.11
CA MET A 202 7.58 -5.49 -2.99
C MET A 202 7.32 -6.10 -4.35
N VAL A 203 7.64 -5.37 -5.41
CA VAL A 203 7.51 -5.83 -6.79
C VAL A 203 8.90 -5.91 -7.41
N THR A 204 9.30 -7.09 -7.85
CA THR A 204 10.58 -7.32 -8.54
C THR A 204 10.34 -7.96 -9.90
N ILE A 205 11.27 -7.78 -10.83
CA ILE A 205 11.22 -8.41 -12.15
C ILE A 205 12.21 -9.58 -12.15
N PRO A 206 11.75 -10.84 -12.31
CA PRO A 206 12.65 -11.98 -12.34
C PRO A 206 13.62 -11.91 -13.51
N SER A 207 14.89 -12.23 -13.26
CA SER A 207 15.93 -12.27 -14.30
C SER A 207 15.51 -13.19 -15.45
N GLY A 208 15.55 -12.69 -16.68
CA GLY A 208 15.17 -13.45 -17.89
C GLY A 208 13.66 -13.55 -18.13
N ARG A 209 12.81 -13.03 -17.25
CA ARG A 209 11.34 -12.94 -17.42
C ARG A 209 10.83 -11.51 -17.24
N PRO A 210 11.20 -10.58 -18.13
CA PRO A 210 10.75 -9.18 -18.07
C PRO A 210 9.24 -9.01 -18.31
N ASP A 211 8.57 -10.08 -18.76
CA ASP A 211 7.13 -10.19 -18.91
C ASP A 211 6.38 -10.49 -17.60
N LEU A 212 7.12 -10.89 -16.56
CA LEU A 212 6.59 -11.25 -15.26
C LEU A 212 6.99 -10.25 -14.18
N GLN A 213 6.16 -10.16 -13.15
CA GLN A 213 6.45 -9.45 -11.91
C GLN A 213 6.29 -10.41 -10.74
N GLN A 214 7.29 -10.49 -9.89
CA GLN A 214 7.19 -11.19 -8.63
C GLN A 214 6.75 -10.21 -7.55
N ILE A 215 5.71 -10.59 -6.81
CA ILE A 215 5.14 -9.82 -5.73
C ILE A 215 5.37 -10.59 -4.44
N ILE A 216 6.02 -9.94 -3.47
CA ILE A 216 6.31 -10.51 -2.16
C ILE A 216 5.66 -9.61 -1.11
N PHE A 217 4.85 -10.20 -0.22
CA PHE A 217 4.31 -9.52 0.94
C PHE A 217 5.23 -9.79 2.13
N VAL A 218 6.18 -8.90 2.36
CA VAL A 218 7.12 -9.02 3.48
C VAL A 218 6.42 -8.57 4.75
N PRO A 219 6.22 -9.46 5.74
CA PRO A 219 5.70 -9.07 7.04
C PRO A 219 6.65 -8.04 7.65
N ARG A 220 6.12 -6.89 8.05
CA ARG A 220 6.80 -6.02 9.00
C ARG A 220 6.45 -6.57 10.38
N SER A 221 7.43 -7.15 11.06
CA SER A 221 7.23 -7.88 12.32
C SER A 221 6.43 -7.05 13.32
N THR A 222 5.32 -7.62 13.79
CA THR A 222 4.68 -7.23 15.06
C THR A 222 5.25 -8.11 16.18
N HIS A 223 6.57 -8.11 16.37
CA HIS A 223 7.11 -8.69 17.61
C HIS A 223 6.93 -7.69 18.73
N SER A 224 6.04 -8.04 19.65
CA SER A 224 5.91 -7.40 20.96
C SER A 224 6.97 -8.00 21.89
N VAL A 225 8.12 -7.33 22.02
CA VAL A 225 8.96 -7.40 23.21
C VAL A 225 9.37 -5.96 23.54
N PRO A 226 9.21 -5.50 24.78
CA PRO A 226 9.63 -4.16 25.14
C PRO A 226 11.16 -4.14 25.27
N VAL A 227 11.85 -3.30 24.50
CA VAL A 227 13.24 -2.95 24.81
C VAL A 227 13.38 -1.44 24.93
N LEU A 228 14.16 -1.10 25.95
CA LEU A 228 14.51 0.20 26.48
C LEU A 228 14.54 1.31 25.42
N MET A 229 13.71 2.31 25.66
CA MET A 229 14.00 3.68 25.26
C MET A 229 15.44 4.01 25.62
N ALA A 230 16.20 4.55 24.67
CA ALA A 230 17.43 5.29 24.92
C ALA A 230 17.17 6.28 26.05
N THR A 231 17.70 6.02 27.25
CA THR A 231 17.41 6.72 28.51
C THR A 231 16.99 8.18 28.33
N PRO A 232 15.68 8.49 28.37
CA PRO A 232 15.20 9.84 28.55
C PRO A 232 14.37 9.80 29.82
N THR A 233 15.01 9.95 30.97
CA THR A 233 14.36 10.25 32.26
C THR A 233 12.96 9.65 32.40
N ILE A 234 12.87 8.38 32.80
CA ILE A 234 11.63 7.60 33.05
C ILE A 234 10.42 8.53 33.25
N PRO A 235 9.51 8.69 32.26
CA PRO A 235 8.28 9.41 32.52
C PRO A 235 7.50 8.56 33.51
N ALA A 236 7.18 9.15 34.67
CA ALA A 236 6.45 8.48 35.74
C ALA A 236 5.21 7.76 35.17
N LEU A 237 4.94 6.55 35.65
CA LEU A 237 3.70 5.82 35.38
C LEU A 237 2.51 6.76 35.64
N TRP A 238 1.78 7.09 34.59
CA TRP A 238 0.66 8.02 34.66
C TRP A 238 -0.63 7.26 34.95
N TYR A 239 -1.33 7.66 36.01
CA TYR A 239 -2.64 7.13 36.38
C TYR A 239 -3.64 8.28 36.38
N GLY A 240 -4.34 8.47 35.26
CA GLY A 240 -5.36 9.51 35.15
C GLY A 240 -5.74 9.81 33.70
N PRO A 241 -6.74 10.67 33.50
CA PRO A 241 -7.18 11.12 32.17
C PRO A 241 -6.03 11.74 31.37
N LEU A 242 -6.00 11.54 30.05
CA LEU A 242 -4.83 11.86 29.22
C LEU A 242 -4.44 13.35 29.23
N LEU A 243 -5.43 14.24 29.37
CA LEU A 243 -5.27 15.68 29.25
C LEU A 243 -5.19 16.41 30.59
N THR A 244 -5.05 15.67 31.69
CA THR A 244 -4.81 16.26 33.01
C THR A 244 -3.58 17.16 32.95
N ASP A 245 -3.70 18.36 33.52
CA ASP A 245 -2.72 19.46 33.51
C ASP A 245 -2.47 20.14 32.16
N LEU A 246 -3.14 19.69 31.09
CA LEU A 246 -3.04 20.30 29.76
C LEU A 246 -4.26 21.15 29.40
N LEU A 247 -5.40 20.95 30.07
CA LEU A 247 -6.64 21.67 29.78
C LEU A 247 -6.87 22.82 30.76
N SER A 248 -7.15 24.01 30.22
CA SER A 248 -7.61 25.16 31.01
C SER A 248 -8.96 25.68 30.52
N CYS A 249 -9.72 26.28 31.44
CA CYS A 249 -11.00 26.90 31.12
C CYS A 249 -10.76 28.29 30.52
N GLY A 250 -11.32 28.54 29.34
CA GLY A 250 -11.19 29.82 28.63
C GLY A 250 -11.93 31.00 29.27
N LEU A 251 -12.73 30.77 30.33
CA LEU A 251 -13.41 31.82 31.06
C LEU A 251 -12.71 32.19 32.37
N CYS A 252 -12.41 31.20 33.23
CA CYS A 252 -11.81 31.45 34.55
C CYS A 252 -10.31 31.15 34.62
N GLY A 253 -9.71 30.56 33.57
CA GLY A 253 -8.29 30.22 33.51
C GLY A 253 -7.87 29.00 34.33
N LEU A 254 -8.76 28.42 35.13
CA LEU A 254 -8.46 27.25 35.97
C LEU A 254 -8.29 25.98 35.12
N LEU A 255 -7.45 25.05 35.61
CA LEU A 255 -7.30 23.74 34.99
C LEU A 255 -8.59 22.93 35.11
N LEU A 256 -8.92 22.17 34.06
CA LEU A 256 -10.04 21.24 34.11
C LEU A 256 -9.59 19.98 34.85
N THR A 257 -10.44 19.49 35.74
CA THR A 257 -10.21 18.22 36.44
C THR A 257 -10.92 17.10 35.69
N GLY A 258 -10.19 16.03 35.41
CA GLY A 258 -10.74 14.83 34.80
C GLY A 258 -10.99 13.73 35.84
N GLY A 259 -12.17 13.10 35.79
CA GLY A 259 -12.52 12.02 36.71
C GLY A 259 -13.90 11.43 36.46
N GLY A 260 -14.32 10.48 37.31
CA GLY A 260 -15.64 9.85 37.22
C GLY A 260 -15.70 8.59 36.35
N GLN A 261 -16.90 8.02 36.25
CA GLN A 261 -17.27 6.89 35.39
C GLN A 261 -18.67 7.18 34.80
N PRO A 262 -18.79 7.54 33.51
CA PRO A 262 -17.71 7.68 32.52
C PRO A 262 -16.78 8.87 32.84
N THR A 263 -15.53 8.79 32.40
CA THR A 263 -14.55 9.86 32.62
C THR A 263 -14.99 11.13 31.88
N THR A 264 -15.15 12.23 32.62
CA THR A 264 -15.45 13.56 32.08
C THR A 264 -14.42 14.58 32.56
N TYR A 265 -14.23 15.64 31.78
CA TYR A 265 -13.50 16.84 32.18
C TYR A 265 -14.49 17.92 32.57
N SER A 266 -14.29 18.52 33.74
CA SER A 266 -15.14 19.59 34.25
C SER A 266 -14.33 20.74 34.82
N CYS A 267 -14.92 21.93 34.80
CA CYS A 267 -14.35 23.10 35.44
C CYS A 267 -14.94 23.24 36.85
N ALA A 268 -14.09 23.43 37.86
CA ALA A 268 -14.52 23.54 39.26
C ALA A 268 -15.54 24.67 39.52
N THR A 269 -15.54 25.71 38.69
CA THR A 269 -16.48 26.85 38.76
C THR A 269 -17.72 26.68 37.85
N GLY A 270 -17.84 25.55 37.14
CA GLY A 270 -18.98 25.29 36.24
C GLY A 270 -19.02 26.18 34.99
N CYS A 271 -17.90 26.80 34.60
CA CYS A 271 -17.86 27.73 33.47
C CYS A 271 -18.08 27.07 32.10
N VAL A 272 -17.73 25.79 31.98
CA VAL A 272 -17.91 24.97 30.78
C VAL A 272 -18.70 23.70 31.16
N PRO A 273 -19.52 23.16 30.25
CA PRO A 273 -20.24 21.91 30.51
C PRO A 273 -19.26 20.77 30.74
N GLU A 274 -19.72 19.69 31.39
CA GLU A 274 -18.92 18.47 31.49
C GLU A 274 -18.67 17.87 30.10
N LEU A 275 -17.42 17.54 29.83
CA LEU A 275 -16.99 17.07 28.52
C LEU A 275 -16.60 15.60 28.60
N PRO A 276 -17.18 14.71 27.77
CA PRO A 276 -16.75 13.31 27.70
C PRO A 276 -15.27 13.22 27.32
N ALA A 277 -14.46 12.54 28.16
CA ALA A 277 -13.02 12.51 28.00
C ALA A 277 -12.59 11.96 26.63
N GLY A 278 -13.17 10.83 26.20
CA GLY A 278 -12.80 10.20 24.92
C GLY A 278 -13.05 11.07 23.69
N GLN A 279 -14.13 11.86 23.67
CA GLN A 279 -14.41 12.77 22.54
C GLN A 279 -13.45 13.96 22.53
N LEU A 280 -13.19 14.54 23.70
CA LEU A 280 -12.30 15.68 23.85
C LEU A 280 -10.84 15.30 23.55
N GLU A 281 -10.39 14.16 24.08
CA GLU A 281 -9.07 13.59 23.84
C GLU A 281 -8.83 13.31 22.37
N LEU A 282 -9.80 12.69 21.68
CA LEU A 282 -9.68 12.41 20.26
C LEU A 282 -9.59 13.70 19.42
N ARG A 283 -10.42 14.71 19.74
CA ARG A 283 -10.43 15.99 19.02
C ARG A 283 -9.11 16.75 19.16
N ILE A 284 -8.52 16.73 20.36
CA ILE A 284 -7.19 17.33 20.59
C ILE A 284 -6.09 16.48 19.92
N ALA A 285 -6.17 15.15 20.01
CA ALA A 285 -5.22 14.25 19.38
C ALA A 285 -5.14 14.47 17.86
N GLN A 286 -6.26 14.71 17.18
CA GLN A 286 -6.26 15.02 15.75
C GLN A 286 -5.39 16.24 15.40
N GLN A 287 -5.48 17.32 16.19
CA GLN A 287 -4.68 18.53 15.98
C GLN A 287 -3.22 18.33 16.38
N VAL A 288 -2.98 17.65 17.50
CA VAL A 288 -1.65 17.37 18.00
C VAL A 288 -0.88 16.46 17.04
N LEU A 289 -1.49 15.36 16.57
CA LEU A 289 -0.85 14.40 15.68
C LEU A 289 -0.59 14.99 14.30
N ALA A 290 -1.49 15.82 13.76
CA ALA A 290 -1.24 16.53 12.51
C ALA A 290 -0.02 17.47 12.60
N ARG A 291 0.24 18.03 13.79
CA ARG A 291 1.40 18.89 14.04
C ARG A 291 2.68 18.12 14.38
N ALA A 292 2.57 17.08 15.20
CA ALA A 292 3.71 16.23 15.59
C ALA A 292 4.23 15.41 14.40
N PHE A 293 3.30 14.87 13.60
CA PHE A 293 3.56 14.02 12.46
C PHE A 293 3.06 14.69 11.18
N SER A 294 3.63 15.83 10.82
CA SER A 294 3.30 16.48 9.55
C SER A 294 3.64 15.54 8.38
N THR A 295 2.99 15.73 7.22
CA THR A 295 3.28 14.90 6.04
C THR A 295 4.75 14.92 5.65
N GLU A 296 5.39 16.09 5.75
CA GLU A 296 6.82 16.26 5.50
C GLU A 296 7.67 15.58 6.58
N GLY A 297 7.33 15.76 7.87
CA GLY A 297 8.04 15.10 8.96
C GLY A 297 7.94 13.58 8.93
N CYS A 298 6.78 13.02 8.54
CA CYS A 298 6.63 11.57 8.34
C CYS A 298 7.52 11.06 7.19
N ARG A 299 7.67 11.85 6.12
CA ARG A 299 8.57 11.50 5.01
C ARG A 299 10.03 11.53 5.44
N GLU A 300 10.45 12.56 6.15
CA GLU A 300 11.81 12.66 6.69
C GLU A 300 12.13 11.52 7.66
N LEU A 301 11.18 11.18 8.54
CA LEU A 301 11.30 10.04 9.44
C LEU A 301 11.37 8.70 8.69
N GLY A 302 10.59 8.54 7.62
CA GLY A 302 10.67 7.38 6.74
C GLY A 302 12.04 7.26 6.09
N LEU A 303 12.57 8.36 5.54
CA LEU A 303 13.91 8.40 4.95
C LEU A 303 15.00 8.09 5.99
N ALA A 304 14.90 8.65 7.19
CA ALA A 304 15.83 8.36 8.27
C ALA A 304 15.80 6.88 8.68
N GLN A 305 14.61 6.26 8.70
CA GLN A 305 14.47 4.84 8.97
C GLN A 305 15.11 3.98 7.86
N GLU A 306 14.98 4.37 6.59
CA GLU A 306 15.64 3.68 5.48
C GLU A 306 17.16 3.76 5.58
N ILE A 307 17.72 4.92 5.94
CA ILE A 307 19.16 5.11 6.15
C ILE A 307 19.65 4.19 7.27
N LEU A 308 18.94 4.15 8.40
CA LEU A 308 19.31 3.32 9.54
C LEU A 308 19.23 1.82 9.20
N LEU A 309 18.22 1.39 8.44
CA LEU A 309 18.12 0.02 7.95
C LEU A 309 19.26 -0.35 6.99
N ALA A 310 19.67 0.57 6.11
CA ALA A 310 20.81 0.37 5.21
C ALA A 310 22.13 0.19 5.98
N ASP A 311 22.26 0.83 7.15
CA ASP A 311 23.39 0.68 8.06
C ASP A 311 23.28 -0.54 8.99
N GLY A 312 22.26 -1.40 8.80
CA GLY A 312 22.03 -2.60 9.61
C GLY A 312 21.48 -2.31 11.01
N LEU A 313 20.98 -1.10 11.25
CA LEU A 313 20.32 -0.71 12.49
C LEU A 313 18.81 -0.92 12.33
N GLU A 314 18.31 -2.05 12.84
CA GLU A 314 16.88 -2.29 12.93
C GLU A 314 16.27 -1.40 14.02
N LEU A 315 15.32 -0.56 13.63
CA LEU A 315 14.54 0.26 14.55
C LEU A 315 13.27 -0.49 14.95
N ASP A 316 13.14 -0.80 16.24
CA ASP A 316 11.92 -1.38 16.84
C ASP A 316 10.73 -0.39 16.95
N LEU A 317 10.85 0.80 16.35
CA LEU A 317 9.86 1.86 16.47
C LEU A 317 8.83 1.78 15.34
N ASN A 318 7.56 1.72 15.71
CA ASN A 318 6.44 1.77 14.78
C ASN A 318 6.13 3.22 14.39
N VAL A 319 7.05 3.84 13.64
CA VAL A 319 6.98 5.26 13.28
C VAL A 319 5.78 5.53 12.38
N PRO A 320 4.97 6.58 12.66
CA PRO A 320 3.86 6.93 11.78
C PRO A 320 4.37 7.39 10.41
N VAL A 321 3.78 6.82 9.35
CA VAL A 321 4.08 7.18 7.95
C VAL A 321 3.16 8.27 7.38
N SER A 322 2.12 8.64 8.13
CA SER A 322 1.22 9.74 7.80
C SER A 322 0.51 10.24 9.06
N PRO A 323 -0.03 11.48 9.06
CA PRO A 323 -0.87 11.98 10.14
C PRO A 323 -2.06 11.05 10.45
N GLN A 324 -2.65 10.45 9.40
CA GLN A 324 -3.78 9.55 9.54
C GLN A 324 -3.37 8.20 10.15
N HIS A 325 -2.20 7.69 9.79
CA HIS A 325 -1.64 6.49 10.42
C HIS A 325 -1.32 6.75 11.89
N ALA A 326 -0.78 7.93 12.23
CA ALA A 326 -0.56 8.33 13.62
C ALA A 326 -1.87 8.33 14.43
N LEU A 327 -2.95 8.86 13.86
CA LEU A 327 -4.28 8.88 14.48
C LEU A 327 -4.85 7.46 14.67
N ASN A 328 -4.64 6.58 13.70
CA ASN A 328 -5.06 5.18 13.81
C ASN A 328 -4.30 4.46 14.93
N GLN A 329 -2.96 4.61 14.97
CA GLN A 329 -2.13 4.07 16.04
C GLN A 329 -2.54 4.64 17.40
N TRP A 330 -2.84 5.93 17.48
CA TRP A 330 -3.35 6.57 18.69
C TRP A 330 -4.59 5.84 19.21
N GLN A 331 -5.57 5.54 18.35
CA GLN A 331 -6.82 4.91 18.76
C GLN A 331 -6.67 3.43 19.14
N HIS A 332 -5.77 2.70 18.47
CA HIS A 332 -5.78 1.23 18.51
C HIS A 332 -4.53 0.57 19.11
N SER A 333 -3.39 1.25 19.07
CA SER A 333 -2.08 0.62 19.35
C SER A 333 -1.30 1.30 20.46
N MET A 334 -1.44 2.63 20.61
CA MET A 334 -0.71 3.38 21.61
C MET A 334 -1.32 3.19 22.99
N ASN A 335 -0.47 2.90 23.98
CA ASN A 335 -0.86 2.96 25.38
C ASN A 335 -0.92 4.42 25.88
N ASP A 336 -1.52 4.63 27.04
CA ASP A 336 -1.75 5.98 27.58
C ASP A 336 -0.44 6.73 27.90
N THR A 337 0.63 6.01 28.22
CA THR A 337 1.97 6.61 28.41
C THR A 337 2.51 7.19 27.10
N GLN A 338 2.40 6.45 25.99
CA GLN A 338 2.82 6.91 24.66
C GLN A 338 1.97 8.11 24.21
N ARG A 339 0.65 8.00 24.37
CA ARG A 339 -0.30 9.07 24.06
C ARG A 339 0.04 10.35 24.82
N ARG A 340 0.24 10.24 26.13
CA ARG A 340 0.59 11.40 26.98
C ARG A 340 1.96 11.96 26.65
N GLY A 341 2.94 11.11 26.32
CA GLY A 341 4.25 11.54 25.82
C GLY A 341 4.10 12.49 24.63
N ILE A 342 3.39 12.06 23.59
CA ILE A 342 3.16 12.86 22.37
C ILE A 342 2.44 14.18 22.68
N LEU A 343 1.41 14.14 23.54
CA LEU A 343 0.71 15.35 23.96
C LEU A 343 1.66 16.34 24.62
N THR A 344 2.40 15.89 25.64
CA THR A 344 3.26 16.77 26.45
C THR A 344 4.50 17.28 25.71
N THR A 345 4.96 16.60 24.66
CA THR A 345 6.08 17.07 23.82
C THR A 345 5.66 18.03 22.72
N THR A 346 4.37 18.06 22.36
CA THR A 346 3.85 18.88 21.24
C THR A 346 2.99 20.05 21.71
N LEU A 347 2.18 19.82 22.74
CA LEU A 347 1.17 20.75 23.24
C LEU A 347 1.60 21.28 24.61
N ARG A 348 1.66 22.60 24.75
CA ARG A 348 1.91 23.26 26.04
C ARG A 348 0.63 23.29 26.88
N SER A 349 -0.47 23.68 26.26
CA SER A 349 -1.81 23.65 26.85
C SER A 349 -2.89 23.78 25.77
N ALA A 350 -4.12 23.39 26.11
CA ALA A 350 -5.30 23.68 25.32
C ALA A 350 -6.36 24.35 26.21
N THR A 351 -6.94 25.43 25.69
CA THR A 351 -7.96 26.23 26.37
C THR A 351 -9.32 25.89 25.81
N VAL A 352 -10.27 25.57 26.69
CA VAL A 352 -11.64 25.20 26.34
C VAL A 352 -12.58 26.38 26.54
N HIS A 353 -13.20 26.84 25.46
CA HIS A 353 -14.20 27.91 25.48
C HIS A 353 -15.60 27.32 25.25
N ARG A 354 -16.60 27.88 25.92
CA ARG A 354 -18.00 27.57 25.58
C ARG A 354 -18.30 28.18 24.21
N SER A 355 -18.82 27.39 23.27
CA SER A 355 -19.16 27.95 21.97
C SER A 355 -20.38 28.86 22.06
N LEU A 356 -20.34 29.98 21.34
CA LEU A 356 -21.45 30.95 21.26
C LEU A 356 -22.49 30.57 20.20
N HIS A 357 -22.14 29.65 19.28
CA HIS A 357 -22.93 29.38 18.08
C HIS A 357 -23.55 27.98 18.02
N HIS A 358 -23.15 27.06 18.90
CA HIS A 358 -23.68 25.70 18.97
C HIS A 358 -23.53 25.13 20.39
N ASP A 359 -24.32 24.08 20.70
CA ASP A 359 -24.13 23.28 21.92
C ASP A 359 -22.83 22.48 21.80
N GLY A 360 -21.71 23.15 22.15
CA GLY A 360 -20.38 22.59 22.05
C GLY A 360 -19.31 23.48 22.67
N VAL A 361 -18.06 23.09 22.48
CA VAL A 361 -16.89 23.81 22.96
C VAL A 361 -15.93 24.13 21.81
N ASP A 362 -15.34 25.31 21.89
CA ASP A 362 -14.27 25.75 21.00
C ASP A 362 -12.92 25.56 21.72
N LEU A 363 -11.88 25.20 20.95
CA LEU A 363 -10.56 24.86 21.48
C LEU A 363 -9.53 25.82 20.92
N THR A 364 -8.75 26.43 21.81
CA THR A 364 -7.56 27.22 21.46
C THR A 364 -6.33 26.45 21.91
N TYR A 365 -5.34 26.31 21.05
CA TYR A 365 -4.14 25.51 21.34
C TYR A 365 -2.94 26.40 21.57
N ASN A 366 -2.19 26.13 22.63
CA ASN A 366 -0.88 26.71 22.88
C ASN A 366 0.18 25.62 22.65
N TRP A 367 1.02 25.83 21.65
CA TRP A 367 1.98 24.83 21.19
C TRP A 367 3.34 25.02 21.87
N LEU A 368 4.10 23.94 22.01
CA LEU A 368 5.53 24.07 22.29
C LEU A 368 6.25 24.56 21.03
N GLU A 369 7.21 25.46 21.20
CA GLU A 369 8.06 25.93 20.10
C GLU A 369 8.91 24.76 19.61
N ARG A 370 8.96 24.56 18.29
CA ARG A 370 9.87 23.58 17.68
C ARG A 370 11.29 24.15 17.83
N ILE A 371 12.14 23.46 18.57
CA ILE A 371 13.57 23.78 18.71
C ILE A 371 14.27 23.57 17.37
#